data_AF-A0A7J4TKF8-F1
#
_entry.id   AF-A0A7J4TKF8-F1
#
_cell.length_a   1.000
_cell.length_b   1.000
_cell.length_c   1.000
_cell.angle_alpha   90.00
_cell.angle_beta   90.00
_cell.angle_gamma   90.00
#
_symmetry.space_group_name_H-M   'P 1'
#
loop_
_entity.id
_entity.type
_entity.pdbx_description
1 polymer ?
#
loop_
_entity_poly.entity_id
_entity_poly.type
_entity_poly.pdbx_seq_one_letter_code
_entity_poly.pdbx_strand_id
1 'polypeptide(L)'
;MRMVSIRGSGPAGLSAAINLAREGFQISVYEKNKDVGQRFNGDFQGLENWTVNEDVHQSFKKMNIDQGYDYVPFKSFTLSNGDRFWNFQLDKPAFYLVKRGPQEGSLDYGLKEQALDMGVDINFGETIPGESTDIIATGPIVREKFAVARGAVFETDMDDMAMALVNDHLAYKGYSYLLVNGGCGTISTVLFHDFHLLKHCFQNTLKIFRELTDFTW
;
A
#
# COMPACT_ATOMS: atom_id res chain seq x y z
N MET A 1 -1.19 -10.81 33.42
CA MET A 1 -1.23 -10.16 32.09
C MET A 1 -1.27 -11.28 31.07
N ARG A 2 -2.23 -11.30 30.13
CA ARG A 2 -2.33 -12.37 29.12
C ARG A 2 -1.46 -11.96 27.93
N MET A 3 -0.59 -12.86 27.50
CA MET A 3 0.19 -12.71 26.27
C MET A 3 -0.70 -13.01 25.07
N VAL A 4 -0.59 -12.21 24.01
CA VAL A 4 -1.25 -12.41 22.73
C VAL A 4 -0.18 -12.51 21.64
N SER A 5 -0.19 -13.62 20.90
CA SER A 5 0.75 -13.87 19.83
C SER A 5 0.13 -13.54 18.47
N ILE A 6 0.78 -12.64 17.72
CA ILE A 6 0.33 -12.19 16.40
C ILE A 6 1.35 -12.65 15.35
N ARG A 7 0.87 -13.28 14.28
CA ARG A 7 1.72 -13.73 13.17
C ARG A 7 1.58 -12.80 11.96
N GLY A 8 2.62 -12.03 11.67
CA GLY A 8 2.71 -11.07 10.56
C GLY A 8 2.63 -9.62 11.06
N SER A 9 3.59 -8.80 10.62
CA SER A 9 3.72 -7.39 11.03
C SER A 9 3.32 -6.42 9.91
N GLY A 10 2.31 -6.78 9.10
CA GLY A 10 1.69 -5.83 8.16
C GLY A 10 0.70 -4.90 8.87
N PRO A 11 0.04 -3.99 8.14
CA PRO A 11 -0.89 -3.03 8.73
C PRO A 11 -1.98 -3.65 9.62
N ALA A 12 -2.49 -4.82 9.25
CA ALA A 12 -3.49 -5.54 10.05
C ALA A 12 -2.93 -6.09 11.37
N GLY A 13 -1.70 -6.63 11.35
CA GLY A 13 -1.08 -7.19 12.55
C GLY A 13 -0.63 -6.11 13.52
N LEU A 14 -0.02 -5.04 12.99
CA LEU A 14 0.44 -3.91 13.81
C LEU A 14 -0.72 -3.09 14.37
N SER A 15 -1.79 -2.86 13.60
CA SER A 15 -2.97 -2.16 14.15
C SER A 15 -3.65 -2.96 15.26
N ALA A 16 -3.72 -4.29 15.14
CA ALA A 16 -4.19 -5.16 16.20
C ALA A 16 -3.26 -5.11 17.43
N ALA A 17 -1.94 -5.16 17.22
CA ALA A 17 -0.95 -5.06 18.29
C ALA A 17 -1.09 -3.75 19.09
N ILE A 18 -1.16 -2.61 18.39
CA ILE A 18 -1.33 -1.27 18.96
C ILE A 18 -2.61 -1.22 19.81
N ASN A 19 -3.74 -1.64 19.26
CA ASN A 19 -5.01 -1.58 19.97
C ASN A 19 -5.04 -2.52 21.18
N LEU A 20 -4.48 -3.73 21.10
CA LEU A 20 -4.44 -4.65 22.23
C LEU A 20 -3.44 -4.19 23.32
N ALA A 21 -2.30 -3.61 22.93
CA ALA A 21 -1.37 -3.01 23.88
C ALA A 21 -2.03 -1.86 24.66
N ARG A 22 -2.91 -1.07 24.02
CA ARG A 22 -3.67 0.03 24.69
C ARG A 22 -4.58 -0.50 25.79
N GLU A 23 -5.11 -1.69 25.60
CA GLU A 23 -5.96 -2.39 26.58
C GLU A 23 -5.14 -3.17 27.64
N GLY A 24 -3.81 -3.03 27.66
CA GLY A 24 -2.95 -3.59 28.69
C GLY A 24 -2.56 -5.06 28.50
N PHE A 25 -2.71 -5.60 27.29
CA PHE A 25 -2.20 -6.93 26.94
C PHE A 25 -0.70 -6.89 26.64
N GLN A 26 0.00 -8.00 26.92
CA GLN A 26 1.38 -8.20 26.43
C GLN A 26 1.32 -8.80 25.04
N ILE A 27 2.02 -8.20 24.08
CA ILE A 27 1.94 -8.59 22.67
C ILE A 27 3.31 -9.03 22.18
N SER A 28 3.36 -10.18 21.52
CA SER A 28 4.50 -10.61 20.71
C SER A 28 4.06 -10.77 19.25
N VAL A 29 4.68 -9.99 18.36
CA VAL A 29 4.47 -10.05 16.91
C VAL A 29 5.62 -10.85 16.30
N TYR A 30 5.31 -11.82 15.44
CA TYR A 30 6.28 -12.63 14.73
C TYR A 30 6.25 -12.32 13.25
N GLU A 31 7.36 -11.84 12.70
CA GLU A 31 7.51 -11.50 11.29
C GLU A 31 8.63 -12.31 10.66
N LYS A 32 8.30 -13.04 9.59
CA LYS A 32 9.25 -13.92 8.90
C LYS A 32 10.37 -13.14 8.19
N ASN A 33 10.12 -11.88 7.83
CA ASN A 33 11.09 -11.01 7.18
C ASN A 33 11.96 -10.30 8.23
N LYS A 34 13.03 -9.65 7.77
CA LYS A 34 13.99 -8.99 8.68
C LYS A 34 13.48 -7.65 9.23
N ASP A 35 12.38 -7.14 8.69
CA ASP A 35 11.71 -5.89 9.06
C ASP A 35 10.26 -5.90 8.52
N VAL A 36 9.46 -4.90 8.90
CA VAL A 36 8.10 -4.67 8.41
C VAL A 36 8.07 -4.32 6.93
N GLY A 37 6.95 -4.56 6.26
CA GLY A 37 6.72 -4.04 4.91
C GLY A 37 7.64 -4.57 3.81
N GLN A 38 8.55 -5.54 4.05
CA GLN A 38 9.55 -6.02 3.06
C GLN A 38 8.98 -6.64 1.78
N ARG A 39 7.67 -6.79 1.68
CA ARG A 39 7.00 -7.08 0.40
C ARG A 39 7.06 -5.91 -0.58
N PHE A 40 7.21 -4.69 -0.07
CA PHE A 40 7.15 -3.43 -0.78
C PHE A 40 8.55 -2.81 -0.85
N ASN A 41 8.76 -1.97 -1.87
CA ASN A 41 10.06 -1.35 -2.15
C ASN A 41 9.99 0.19 -2.10
N GLY A 42 9.11 0.74 -1.26
CA GLY A 42 8.83 2.18 -1.25
C GLY A 42 7.79 2.62 -2.28
N ASP A 43 7.00 1.68 -2.83
CA ASP A 43 5.92 2.02 -3.76
C ASP A 43 4.85 2.88 -3.10
N PHE A 44 4.27 3.79 -3.89
CA PHE A 44 3.11 4.56 -3.49
C PHE A 44 1.84 3.73 -3.58
N GLN A 45 0.98 3.87 -2.57
CA GLN A 45 -0.40 3.40 -2.58
C GLN A 45 -1.34 4.54 -2.26
N GLY A 46 -2.53 4.53 -2.86
CA GLY A 46 -3.58 5.49 -2.57
C GLY A 46 -4.49 5.00 -1.45
N LEU A 47 -4.57 5.76 -0.36
CA LEU A 47 -5.64 5.62 0.63
C LEU A 47 -6.86 6.41 0.16
N GLU A 48 -7.88 5.66 -0.19
CA GLU A 48 -9.15 6.12 -0.72
C GLU A 48 -9.89 7.06 0.26
N ASN A 49 -10.55 8.12 -0.26
CA ASN A 49 -11.21 9.16 0.54
C ASN A 49 -12.54 9.69 -0.08
N TRP A 50 -13.17 8.93 -0.97
CA TRP A 50 -14.39 9.31 -1.73
C TRP A 50 -15.65 8.48 -1.42
N THR A 51 -15.51 7.26 -0.90
CA THR A 51 -16.57 6.25 -0.72
C THR A 51 -17.38 6.53 0.53
N VAL A 52 -16.72 7.03 1.57
CA VAL A 52 -17.35 7.47 2.82
C VAL A 52 -17.18 8.99 2.98
N ASN A 53 -18.10 9.61 3.72
CA ASN A 53 -18.05 11.05 3.97
C ASN A 53 -16.93 11.44 4.94
N GLU A 54 -16.55 10.53 5.84
CA GLU A 54 -15.46 10.74 6.79
C GLU A 54 -14.11 10.77 6.06
N ASP A 55 -13.25 11.71 6.46
CA ASP A 55 -11.88 11.75 5.95
C ASP A 55 -11.09 10.57 6.54
N VAL A 56 -10.35 9.85 5.70
CA VAL A 56 -9.61 8.64 6.10
C VAL A 56 -8.63 8.90 7.26
N HIS A 57 -8.10 10.11 7.42
CA HIS A 57 -7.30 10.46 8.61
C HIS A 57 -8.11 10.41 9.90
N GLN A 58 -9.35 10.89 9.85
CA GLN A 58 -10.26 10.85 10.99
C GLN A 58 -10.62 9.40 11.31
N SER A 59 -10.84 8.57 10.28
CA SER A 59 -11.07 7.13 10.46
C SER A 59 -9.87 6.46 11.14
N PHE A 60 -8.65 6.73 10.69
CA PHE A 60 -7.44 6.15 11.30
C PHE A 60 -7.22 6.58 12.74
N LYS A 61 -7.44 7.87 13.03
CA LYS A 61 -7.38 8.37 14.40
C LYS A 61 -8.40 7.68 15.32
N LYS A 62 -9.62 7.42 14.82
CA LYS A 62 -10.65 6.65 15.54
C LYS A 62 -10.25 5.18 15.75
N MET A 63 -9.39 4.63 14.89
CA MET A 63 -8.82 3.29 15.02
C MET A 63 -7.55 3.25 15.88
N ASN A 64 -7.25 4.33 16.62
CA ASN A 64 -6.03 4.49 17.43
C ASN A 64 -4.73 4.39 16.62
N ILE A 65 -4.79 4.72 15.33
CA ILE A 65 -3.62 4.84 14.47
C ILE A 65 -3.27 6.32 14.37
N ASP A 66 -2.18 6.68 15.03
CA ASP A 66 -1.67 8.05 15.00
C ASP A 66 -0.89 8.29 13.70
N GLN A 67 -0.69 9.55 13.34
CA GLN A 67 0.11 9.90 12.17
C GLN A 67 1.59 9.71 12.51
N GLY A 68 2.28 8.85 11.75
CA GLY A 68 3.70 8.55 11.92
C GLY A 68 4.39 8.21 10.59
N TYR A 69 3.82 8.69 9.50
CA TYR A 69 4.25 8.40 8.12
C TYR A 69 3.82 9.55 7.20
N ASP A 70 4.48 9.63 6.05
CA ASP A 70 4.22 10.63 5.03
C ASP A 70 2.86 10.40 4.38
N TYR A 71 2.18 11.51 4.14
CA TYR A 71 0.80 11.50 3.68
C TYR A 71 0.53 12.68 2.75
N VAL A 72 0.34 12.41 1.47
CA VAL A 72 0.21 13.49 0.47
C VAL A 72 -1.19 13.52 -0.14
N PRO A 73 -1.94 14.62 0.02
CA PRO A 73 -3.29 14.74 -0.54
C PRO A 73 -3.26 14.91 -2.07
N PHE A 74 -4.03 14.09 -2.77
CA PHE A 74 -4.31 14.26 -4.20
C PHE A 74 -5.75 14.69 -4.40
N LYS A 75 -5.93 15.97 -4.77
CA LYS A 75 -7.25 16.55 -5.12
C LYS A 75 -7.57 16.44 -6.60
N SER A 76 -6.58 16.13 -7.42
CA SER A 76 -6.70 16.00 -8.87
C SER A 76 -6.06 14.71 -9.36
N PHE A 77 -6.67 14.10 -10.36
CA PHE A 77 -6.15 12.91 -11.02
C PHE A 77 -6.79 12.76 -12.40
N THR A 78 -6.15 11.96 -13.25
CA THR A 78 -6.64 11.64 -14.58
C THR A 78 -6.99 10.17 -14.69
N LEU A 79 -8.18 9.87 -15.20
CA LEU A 79 -8.56 8.54 -15.65
C LEU A 79 -8.50 8.51 -17.18
N SER A 80 -8.04 7.41 -17.76
CA SER A 80 -8.07 7.20 -19.20
C SER A 80 -8.36 5.75 -19.56
N ASN A 81 -8.83 5.51 -20.78
CA ASN A 81 -8.86 4.19 -21.40
C ASN A 81 -7.83 4.03 -22.52
N GLY A 82 -6.94 5.02 -22.70
CA GLY A 82 -5.99 5.13 -23.81
C GLY A 82 -6.46 6.08 -24.92
N ASP A 83 -7.77 6.16 -25.17
CA ASP A 83 -8.34 7.01 -26.24
C ASP A 83 -8.97 8.31 -25.71
N ARG A 84 -9.57 8.23 -24.52
CA ARG A 84 -10.27 9.33 -23.85
C ARG A 84 -9.62 9.64 -22.52
N PHE A 85 -9.75 10.89 -22.10
CA PHE A 85 -9.19 11.41 -20.85
C PHE A 85 -10.31 12.05 -20.04
N TRP A 86 -10.34 11.72 -18.76
CA TRP A 86 -11.24 12.31 -17.78
C TRP A 86 -10.39 12.89 -16.66
N ASN A 87 -10.33 14.22 -16.60
CA ASN A 87 -9.59 14.95 -15.57
C ASN A 87 -10.55 15.31 -14.44
N PHE A 88 -10.17 14.96 -13.22
CA PHE A 88 -10.95 15.25 -12.02
C PHE A 88 -10.24 16.30 -11.19
N GLN A 89 -11.03 17.21 -10.64
CA GLN A 89 -10.61 18.17 -9.61
C GLN A 89 -11.70 18.17 -8.55
N LEU A 90 -11.32 17.90 -7.31
CA LEU A 90 -12.23 17.79 -6.17
C LEU A 90 -11.88 18.83 -5.10
N ASP A 91 -12.88 19.24 -4.32
CA ASP A 91 -12.69 20.19 -3.22
C ASP A 91 -11.91 19.57 -2.05
N LYS A 92 -12.20 18.28 -1.79
CA LYS A 92 -11.49 17.43 -0.84
C LYS A 92 -10.54 16.45 -1.56
N PRO A 93 -9.46 15.98 -0.92
CA PRO A 93 -8.59 14.96 -1.50
C PRO A 93 -9.41 13.73 -1.88
N ALA A 94 -9.23 13.26 -3.12
CA ALA A 94 -9.82 12.02 -3.60
C ALA A 94 -9.22 10.84 -2.84
N PHE A 95 -7.91 10.87 -2.70
CA PHE A 95 -7.13 9.93 -1.94
C PHE A 95 -5.89 10.64 -1.42
N TYR A 96 -5.13 9.91 -0.63
CA TYR A 96 -3.83 10.34 -0.19
C TYR A 96 -2.78 9.28 -0.51
N LEU A 97 -1.61 9.73 -0.97
CA LEU A 97 -0.49 8.83 -1.21
C LEU A 97 0.24 8.55 0.09
N VAL A 98 0.53 7.26 0.28
CA VAL A 98 1.43 6.75 1.32
C VAL A 98 2.49 5.87 0.68
N LYS A 99 3.71 5.89 1.21
CA LYS A 99 4.73 4.90 0.86
C LYS A 99 4.53 3.62 1.68
N ARG A 100 4.85 2.47 1.07
CA ARG A 100 4.88 1.16 1.73
C ARG A 100 6.30 0.61 1.78
N GLY A 101 6.66 -0.05 2.87
CA GLY A 101 8.00 -0.64 3.04
C GLY A 101 8.63 -0.39 4.40
N PRO A 102 9.85 -0.86 4.67
CA PRO A 102 10.53 -0.68 5.96
C PRO A 102 11.13 0.72 6.19
N GLN A 103 11.10 1.61 5.19
CA GLN A 103 11.78 2.90 5.25
C GLN A 103 11.03 3.91 6.11
N GLU A 104 11.76 4.82 6.76
CA GLU A 104 11.19 5.97 7.46
C GLU A 104 10.25 6.77 6.55
N GLY A 105 9.17 7.29 7.12
CA GLY A 105 8.09 7.95 6.38
C GLY A 105 7.10 7.01 5.70
N SER A 106 7.34 5.69 5.66
CA SER A 106 6.35 4.74 5.14
C SER A 106 5.27 4.38 6.18
N LEU A 107 4.11 3.93 5.71
CA LEU A 107 3.03 3.45 6.57
C LEU A 107 3.46 2.26 7.45
N ASP A 108 4.16 1.28 6.88
CA ASP A 108 4.55 0.08 7.63
C ASP A 108 5.58 0.44 8.72
N TYR A 109 6.52 1.34 8.43
CA TYR A 109 7.48 1.84 9.40
C TYR A 109 6.79 2.64 10.51
N GLY A 110 5.91 3.58 10.17
CA GLY A 110 5.19 4.37 11.17
C GLY A 110 4.35 3.53 12.13
N LEU A 111 3.72 2.46 11.64
CA LEU A 111 3.00 1.50 12.47
C LEU A 111 3.93 0.67 13.36
N LYS A 112 5.13 0.32 12.87
CA LYS A 112 6.15 -0.38 13.66
C LYS A 112 6.58 0.46 14.85
N GLU A 113 6.96 1.72 14.61
CA GLU A 113 7.43 2.62 15.66
C GLU A 113 6.34 2.83 16.72
N GLN A 114 5.08 3.05 16.31
CA GLN A 114 3.96 3.14 17.25
C GLN A 114 3.78 1.89 18.10
N ALA A 115 3.92 0.69 17.52
CA ALA A 115 3.83 -0.55 18.28
C ALA A 115 5.00 -0.69 19.28
N LEU A 116 6.22 -0.36 18.86
CA LEU A 116 7.42 -0.42 19.70
C LEU A 116 7.33 0.57 20.88
N ASP A 117 6.86 1.80 20.64
CA ASP A 117 6.64 2.82 21.68
C ASP A 117 5.65 2.37 22.75
N MET A 118 4.75 1.45 22.37
CA MET A 118 3.77 0.83 23.26
C MET A 118 4.29 -0.42 23.99
N GLY A 119 5.55 -0.79 23.78
CA GLY A 119 6.17 -1.96 24.40
C GLY A 119 5.75 -3.29 23.76
N VAL A 120 5.25 -3.27 22.52
CA VAL A 120 5.03 -4.49 21.73
C VAL A 120 6.40 -5.12 21.40
N ASP A 121 6.53 -6.42 21.67
CA ASP A 121 7.70 -7.19 21.29
C ASP A 121 7.57 -7.67 19.84
N ILE A 122 8.52 -7.30 18.96
CA ILE A 122 8.50 -7.68 17.54
C ILE A 122 9.70 -8.56 17.22
N ASN A 123 9.43 -9.83 16.93
CA ASN A 123 10.40 -10.86 16.64
C ASN A 123 10.56 -11.00 15.11
N PHE A 124 11.53 -10.28 14.54
CA PHE A 124 11.88 -10.34 13.12
C PHE A 124 12.72 -11.57 12.78
N GLY A 125 12.54 -12.09 11.57
CA GLY A 125 13.18 -13.33 11.12
C GLY A 125 12.57 -14.59 11.72
N GLU A 126 11.46 -14.46 12.46
CA GLU A 126 10.83 -15.55 13.19
C GLU A 126 9.40 -15.79 12.72
N THR A 127 8.93 -17.03 12.86
CA THR A 127 7.53 -17.38 12.64
C THR A 127 7.14 -18.45 13.65
N ILE A 128 5.89 -18.38 14.09
CA ILE A 128 5.27 -19.41 14.94
C ILE A 128 4.24 -20.24 14.15
N PRO A 129 3.93 -21.48 14.60
CA PRO A 129 2.84 -22.27 14.05
C PRO A 129 1.48 -21.59 14.23
N GLY A 130 0.52 -21.87 13.35
CA GLY A 130 -0.81 -21.26 13.40
C GLY A 130 -1.58 -21.66 14.66
N GLU A 131 -1.35 -22.87 15.16
CA GLU A 131 -1.95 -23.44 16.37
C GLU A 131 -1.47 -22.71 17.65
N SER A 132 -0.32 -22.04 17.57
CA SER A 132 0.28 -21.25 18.67
C SER A 132 0.06 -19.75 18.48
N THR A 133 -0.75 -19.36 17.51
CA THR A 133 -1.03 -17.96 17.15
C THR A 133 -2.44 -17.58 17.57
N ASP A 134 -2.62 -16.46 18.27
CA ASP A 134 -3.95 -15.91 18.57
C ASP A 134 -4.53 -15.12 17.39
N ILE A 135 -3.69 -14.36 16.66
CA ILE A 135 -4.09 -13.57 15.47
C ILE A 135 -3.17 -13.86 14.29
N ILE A 136 -3.76 -14.36 13.19
CA ILE A 136 -3.04 -14.59 11.93
C ILE A 136 -3.24 -13.40 10.99
N ALA A 137 -2.18 -12.64 10.76
CA ALA A 137 -2.16 -11.41 9.94
C ALA A 137 -1.08 -11.48 8.83
N THR A 138 -0.85 -12.66 8.25
CA THR A 138 0.26 -12.95 7.33
C THR A 138 0.08 -12.41 5.90
N GLY A 139 -0.98 -11.65 5.63
CA GLY A 139 -1.31 -11.13 4.31
C GLY A 139 -1.83 -12.20 3.33
N PRO A 140 -1.81 -11.92 2.01
CA PRO A 140 -2.44 -12.76 1.00
C PRO A 140 -1.86 -14.19 0.88
N ILE A 141 -2.76 -15.15 0.68
CA ILE A 141 -2.41 -16.54 0.38
C ILE A 141 -2.22 -16.69 -1.14
N VAL A 142 -1.01 -17.06 -1.57
CA VAL A 142 -0.62 -17.08 -3.00
C VAL A 142 -1.55 -17.95 -3.87
N ARG A 143 -2.05 -19.06 -3.31
CA ARG A 143 -2.95 -19.99 -4.02
C ARG A 143 -4.37 -19.43 -4.20
N GLU A 144 -4.73 -18.41 -3.43
CA GLU A 144 -6.06 -17.79 -3.39
C GLU A 144 -6.03 -16.35 -3.91
N LYS A 145 -4.98 -15.99 -4.65
CA LYS A 145 -4.82 -14.64 -5.20
C LYS A 145 -5.98 -14.30 -6.16
N PHE A 146 -6.69 -13.21 -5.86
CA PHE A 146 -7.70 -12.64 -6.75
C PHE A 146 -7.16 -11.46 -7.58
N ALA A 147 -6.01 -10.92 -7.20
CA ALA A 147 -5.34 -9.81 -7.88
C ALA A 147 -3.82 -9.99 -7.84
N VAL A 148 -3.14 -9.59 -8.92
CA VAL A 148 -1.68 -9.56 -8.99
C VAL A 148 -1.24 -8.25 -9.62
N ALA A 149 -0.36 -7.54 -8.91
CA ALA A 149 0.28 -6.33 -9.39
C ALA A 149 1.71 -6.64 -9.86
N ARG A 150 2.14 -5.94 -10.90
CA ARG A 150 3.55 -5.83 -11.31
C ARG A 150 3.85 -4.37 -11.56
N GLY A 151 4.87 -3.86 -10.90
CA GLY A 151 5.24 -2.46 -10.98
C GLY A 151 6.72 -2.23 -10.79
N ALA A 152 7.09 -0.96 -10.87
CA ALA A 152 8.42 -0.43 -10.59
C ALA A 152 8.31 0.89 -9.83
N VAL A 153 9.33 1.17 -9.03
CA VAL A 153 9.54 2.45 -8.35
C VAL A 153 10.80 3.06 -8.94
N PHE A 154 10.82 4.38 -9.17
CA PHE A 154 11.91 5.08 -9.83
C PHE A 154 11.99 6.54 -9.38
N GLU A 155 13.16 7.14 -9.53
CA GLU A 155 13.34 8.59 -9.37
C GLU A 155 12.99 9.31 -10.67
N THR A 156 12.46 10.52 -10.58
CA THR A 156 11.98 11.28 -11.74
C THR A 156 11.93 12.78 -11.47
N ASP A 157 12.08 13.59 -12.51
CA ASP A 157 11.89 15.05 -12.46
C ASP A 157 10.47 15.48 -12.90
N MET A 158 9.56 14.51 -13.12
CA MET A 158 8.17 14.78 -13.47
C MET A 158 7.45 15.56 -12.35
N ASP A 159 6.52 16.43 -12.76
CA ASP A 159 5.57 17.04 -11.83
C ASP A 159 4.74 15.98 -11.11
N ASP A 160 4.35 16.28 -9.87
CA ASP A 160 3.50 15.42 -9.06
C ASP A 160 2.18 15.14 -9.80
N MET A 161 1.86 13.86 -10.00
CA MET A 161 0.72 13.45 -10.78
C MET A 161 0.14 12.12 -10.35
N ALA A 162 -1.14 11.93 -10.67
CA ALA A 162 -1.81 10.66 -10.53
C ALA A 162 -2.65 10.37 -11.76
N MET A 163 -2.33 9.27 -12.43
CA MET A 163 -3.05 8.82 -13.61
C MET A 163 -3.34 7.33 -13.53
N ALA A 164 -4.58 6.96 -13.79
CA ALA A 164 -5.02 5.57 -13.90
C ALA A 164 -5.51 5.29 -15.32
N LEU A 165 -5.21 4.09 -15.81
CA LEU A 165 -5.72 3.56 -17.07
C LEU A 165 -6.54 2.29 -16.86
N VAL A 166 -7.74 2.26 -17.45
CA VAL A 166 -8.60 1.07 -17.51
C VAL A 166 -8.67 0.62 -18.97
N ASN A 167 -7.86 -0.38 -19.31
CA ASN A 167 -7.74 -0.93 -20.66
C ASN A 167 -7.20 -2.36 -20.56
N ASP A 168 -7.93 -3.34 -21.13
CA ASP A 168 -7.59 -4.76 -21.02
C ASP A 168 -6.24 -5.13 -21.66
N HIS A 169 -5.75 -4.34 -22.62
CA HIS A 169 -4.41 -4.54 -23.20
C HIS A 169 -3.28 -4.13 -22.24
N LEU A 170 -3.56 -3.22 -21.32
CA LEU A 170 -2.61 -2.71 -20.32
C LEU A 170 -2.74 -3.44 -19.00
N ALA A 171 -3.97 -3.81 -18.62
CA ALA A 171 -4.29 -4.53 -17.40
C ALA A 171 -5.61 -5.31 -17.59
N TYR A 172 -5.52 -6.59 -17.89
CA TYR A 172 -6.70 -7.42 -18.16
C TYR A 172 -7.66 -7.49 -16.95
N LYS A 173 -8.89 -7.04 -17.16
CA LYS A 173 -9.96 -6.90 -16.13
C LYS A 173 -9.52 -6.12 -14.89
N GLY A 174 -8.51 -5.28 -15.02
CA GLY A 174 -7.96 -4.52 -13.92
C GLY A 174 -7.65 -3.10 -14.36
N TYR A 175 -6.54 -2.57 -13.85
CA TYR A 175 -6.13 -1.19 -14.12
C TYR A 175 -4.62 -1.06 -14.05
N SER A 176 -4.11 -0.03 -14.71
CA SER A 176 -2.73 0.41 -14.58
C SER A 176 -2.69 1.80 -14.00
N TYR A 177 -1.59 2.18 -13.37
CA TYR A 177 -1.44 3.53 -12.84
C TYR A 177 0.01 4.01 -12.89
N LEU A 178 0.14 5.34 -12.89
CA LEU A 178 1.36 6.08 -12.64
C LEU A 178 1.06 7.11 -11.56
N LEU A 179 1.82 7.04 -10.47
CA LEU A 179 1.78 7.98 -9.35
C LEU A 179 3.15 8.60 -9.22
N VAL A 180 3.22 9.93 -9.20
CA VAL A 180 4.44 10.70 -9.01
C VAL A 180 4.24 11.65 -7.85
N ASN A 181 5.18 11.67 -6.92
CA ASN A 181 5.19 12.62 -5.82
C ASN A 181 6.61 12.87 -5.31
N GLY A 182 7.02 14.14 -5.26
CA GLY A 182 8.28 14.57 -4.66
C GLY A 182 9.50 13.93 -5.32
N GLY A 183 9.50 13.87 -6.65
CA GLY A 183 10.58 13.27 -7.45
C GLY A 183 10.66 11.74 -7.42
N CYS A 184 9.66 11.06 -6.84
CA CYS A 184 9.54 9.60 -6.83
C CYS A 184 8.34 9.19 -7.69
N GLY A 185 8.50 8.17 -8.54
CA GLY A 185 7.46 7.58 -9.35
C GLY A 185 7.16 6.13 -8.98
N THR A 186 5.89 5.74 -9.04
CA THR A 186 5.43 4.34 -8.97
C THR A 186 4.55 4.07 -10.19
N ILE A 187 4.96 3.10 -11.02
CA ILE A 187 4.18 2.62 -12.16
C ILE A 187 3.79 1.16 -11.93
N SER A 188 2.54 0.82 -12.18
CA SER A 188 2.07 -0.56 -12.01
C SER A 188 0.97 -0.94 -12.98
N THR A 189 0.93 -2.22 -13.34
CA THR A 189 -0.26 -2.89 -13.90
C THR A 189 -0.82 -3.83 -12.84
N VAL A 190 -2.14 -3.90 -12.73
CA VAL A 190 -2.86 -4.75 -11.77
C VAL A 190 -3.87 -5.58 -12.55
N LEU A 191 -3.73 -6.91 -12.49
CA LEU A 191 -4.66 -7.84 -13.13
C LEU A 191 -5.53 -8.51 -12.07
N PHE A 192 -6.82 -8.70 -12.38
CA PHE A 192 -7.75 -9.49 -11.56
C PHE A 192 -8.04 -10.88 -12.14
N HIS A 193 -7.59 -11.13 -13.37
CA HIS A 193 -7.76 -12.40 -14.06
C HIS A 193 -6.59 -12.64 -15.00
N ASP A 194 -6.42 -13.87 -15.50
CA ASP A 194 -5.44 -14.23 -16.52
C ASP A 194 -4.01 -13.74 -16.24
N PHE A 195 -3.50 -14.04 -15.05
CA PHE A 195 -2.19 -13.56 -14.57
C PHE A 195 -0.98 -13.98 -15.43
N HIS A 196 -1.15 -14.88 -16.41
CA HIS A 196 -0.13 -15.18 -17.41
C HIS A 196 0.18 -13.98 -18.32
N LEU A 197 -0.77 -13.05 -18.48
CA LEU A 197 -0.62 -11.82 -19.25
C LEU A 197 0.18 -10.74 -18.52
N LEU A 198 0.44 -10.89 -17.22
CA LEU A 198 1.00 -9.84 -16.36
C LEU A 198 2.29 -9.20 -16.91
N LYS A 199 3.20 -9.99 -17.47
CA LYS A 199 4.44 -9.46 -18.08
C LYS A 199 4.14 -8.64 -19.33
N HIS A 200 3.25 -9.12 -20.19
CA HIS A 200 2.87 -8.45 -21.43
C HIS A 200 2.10 -7.15 -21.15
N CYS A 201 1.11 -7.21 -20.27
CA CYS A 201 0.36 -6.07 -19.77
C CYS A 201 1.29 -4.99 -19.18
N PHE A 202 2.29 -5.38 -18.39
CA PHE A 202 3.25 -4.42 -17.82
C PHE A 202 4.11 -3.76 -18.90
N GLN A 203 4.55 -4.50 -19.93
CA GLN A 203 5.29 -3.92 -21.05
C GLN A 203 4.45 -2.90 -21.83
N ASN A 204 3.18 -3.21 -22.09
CA ASN A 204 2.26 -2.27 -22.74
C ASN A 204 1.99 -1.04 -21.87
N THR A 205 1.85 -1.24 -20.55
CA THR A 205 1.68 -0.16 -19.57
C THR A 205 2.84 0.84 -19.65
N LEU A 206 4.09 0.34 -19.61
CA LEU A 206 5.28 1.19 -19.74
C LEU A 206 5.27 1.97 -21.07
N LYS A 207 4.91 1.31 -22.17
CA LYS A 207 4.84 1.94 -23.49
C LYS A 207 3.81 3.08 -23.51
N ILE A 208 2.58 2.82 -23.07
CA ILE A 208 1.52 3.82 -23.11
C ILE A 208 1.81 4.99 -22.17
N PHE A 209 2.31 4.76 -20.96
CA PHE A 209 2.65 5.89 -20.08
C PHE A 209 3.78 6.77 -20.65
N ARG A 210 4.75 6.21 -21.39
CA ARG A 210 5.76 7.00 -22.11
C ARG A 210 5.18 7.83 -23.26
N GLU A 211 4.08 7.38 -23.86
CA GLU A 211 3.40 8.12 -24.94
C GLU A 211 2.49 9.24 -24.38
N LEU A 212 1.95 9.04 -23.17
CA LEU A 212 0.96 9.93 -22.57
C LEU A 212 1.54 10.94 -21.57
N THR A 213 2.76 10.72 -21.10
CA THR A 213 3.39 11.51 -20.02
C THR A 213 4.89 11.65 -20.27
N ASP A 214 5.56 12.48 -19.48
CA ASP A 214 7.01 12.65 -19.52
C ASP A 214 7.79 11.49 -18.84
N PHE A 215 7.11 10.39 -18.53
CA PHE A 215 7.72 9.22 -17.91
C PHE A 215 8.86 8.65 -18.76
N THR A 216 10.03 8.54 -18.14
CA THR A 216 11.18 7.84 -18.69
C THR A 216 11.78 6.89 -17.65
N TRP A 217 12.05 5.65 -18.07
CA TRP A 217 12.86 4.63 -17.38
C TRP A 217 13.94 4.20 -18.34
#